data_AF-A0A257JB70-F1
#
_entry.id   AF-A0A257JB70-F1
#
_cell.length_a   1.000
_cell.length_b   1.000
_cell.length_c   1.000
_cell.angle_alpha   90.00
_cell.angle_beta   90.00
_cell.angle_gamma   90.00
#
_symmetry.space_group_name_H-M   'P 1'
#
loop_
_entity.id
_entity.type
_entity.pdbx_description
1 polymer ?
#
loop_
_entity_poly.entity_id
_entity_poly.type
_entity_poly.pdbx_seq_one_letter_code
_entity_poly.pdbx_strand_id
1 'polypeptide(L)'
;MNAGTPHSTRGLMLGLLGVTIFALTLPMTRLAVGTPDAPQLSGVFIALGRAAVAAALSMVFLAATRAPWPRRADWLPLAITSAGVVFGFPLLTSVAMRHVEAVHASVIVGVLPLATAAVGAWLHRQ
;
A
#
# COMPACT_ATOMS: atom_id res chain seq x y z
N MET A 1 14.16 31.20 -9.90
CA MET A 1 13.14 30.22 -9.48
C MET A 1 12.83 29.37 -10.71
N ASN A 2 13.49 28.22 -10.86
CA ASN A 2 13.36 27.39 -12.06
C ASN A 2 12.01 26.68 -12.04
N ALA A 3 11.15 27.01 -13.00
CA ALA A 3 9.92 26.28 -13.26
C ALA A 3 10.29 24.83 -13.60
N GLY A 4 10.00 23.89 -12.70
CA GLY A 4 10.18 22.47 -12.93
C GLY A 4 9.45 22.04 -14.19
N THR A 5 10.07 21.17 -14.98
CA THR A 5 9.50 20.66 -16.22
C THR A 5 8.09 20.09 -15.98
N PRO A 6 7.15 20.15 -16.96
CA PRO A 6 5.76 19.72 -16.77
C PRO A 6 5.62 18.27 -16.24
N HIS A 7 6.61 17.42 -16.53
CA HIS A 7 6.69 16.05 -16.05
C HIS A 7 7.00 15.96 -14.54
N SER A 8 7.84 16.87 -14.02
CA SER A 8 8.19 16.96 -12.60
C SER A 8 7.01 17.45 -11.76
N THR A 9 6.26 18.46 -12.21
CA THR A 9 5.05 18.93 -11.52
C THR A 9 3.97 17.85 -11.48
N ARG A 10 3.77 17.11 -12.59
CA ARG A 10 2.81 16.00 -12.62
C ARG A 10 3.21 14.86 -11.68
N GLY A 11 4.49 14.51 -11.63
CA GLY A 11 5.02 13.53 -10.66
C GLY A 11 4.80 13.97 -9.22
N LEU A 12 5.06 15.24 -8.89
CA LEU A 12 4.80 15.82 -7.57
C LEU A 12 3.31 15.80 -7.21
N MET A 13 2.41 16.12 -8.13
CA MET A 13 0.96 16.06 -7.89
C MET A 13 0.47 14.63 -7.66
N LEU A 14 0.94 13.66 -8.46
CA LEU A 14 0.63 12.24 -8.25
C LEU A 14 1.17 11.73 -6.92
N GLY A 15 2.38 12.16 -6.54
CA GLY A 15 2.98 11.87 -5.24
C GLY A 15 2.15 12.44 -4.09
N LEU A 16 1.76 13.71 -4.18
CA LEU A 16 0.92 14.37 -3.17
C LEU A 16 -0.44 13.66 -3.01
N LEU A 17 -1.07 13.29 -4.13
CA LEU A 17 -2.31 12.54 -4.13
C LEU A 17 -2.14 11.18 -3.43
N GLY A 18 -1.08 10.44 -3.78
CA GLY A 18 -0.76 9.15 -3.16
C GLY A 18 -0.52 9.27 -1.65
N VAL A 19 0.26 10.26 -1.21
CA VAL A 19 0.51 10.54 0.21
C VAL A 19 -0.78 10.89 0.95
N THR A 20 -1.65 11.70 0.33
CA THR A 20 -2.93 12.09 0.93
C THR A 20 -3.85 10.89 1.12
N ILE A 21 -3.99 10.04 0.10
CA ILE A 21 -4.79 8.80 0.17
C ILE A 21 -4.22 7.86 1.24
N PHE A 22 -2.90 7.71 1.29
CA PHE A 22 -2.24 6.86 2.27
C PHE A 22 -2.44 7.36 3.71
N ALA A 23 -2.27 8.66 3.94
CA ALA A 23 -2.49 9.29 5.25
C ALA A 23 -3.94 9.11 5.74
N LEU A 24 -4.92 9.18 4.84
CA LEU A 24 -6.33 8.97 5.17
C LEU A 24 -6.70 7.50 5.45
N THR A 25 -5.84 6.55 5.11
CA THR A 25 -6.15 5.12 5.25
C THR A 25 -6.36 4.72 6.71
N LEU A 26 -5.51 5.17 7.63
CA LEU A 26 -5.63 4.88 9.07
C LEU A 26 -6.90 5.47 9.70
N PRO A 27 -7.21 6.78 9.58
CA PRO A 27 -8.43 7.34 10.16
C PRO A 27 -9.69 6.72 9.57
N MET A 28 -9.73 6.45 8.25
CA MET A 28 -10.88 5.78 7.63
C MET A 28 -11.03 4.33 8.08
N THR A 29 -9.91 3.60 8.26
CA THR A 29 -9.95 2.22 8.79
C THR A 29 -10.44 2.22 10.24
N ARG A 30 -10.00 3.17 11.07
CA ARG A 30 -10.52 3.34 12.44
C ARG A 30 -12.03 3.58 12.38
N LEU A 31 -12.49 4.53 11.55
CA LEU A 31 -13.91 4.86 11.43
C LEU A 31 -14.75 3.64 11.05
N ALA A 32 -14.24 2.76 10.17
CA ALA A 32 -14.95 1.55 9.74
C ALA A 32 -14.93 0.41 10.78
N VAL A 33 -13.86 0.28 11.57
CA VAL A 33 -13.74 -0.79 12.59
C VAL A 33 -14.46 -0.44 13.89
N GLY A 34 -14.65 0.85 14.20
CA GLY A 34 -15.26 1.30 15.45
C GLY A 34 -14.24 1.54 16.57
N THR A 35 -14.71 1.98 17.75
CA THR A 35 -13.88 2.10 18.96
C THR A 35 -13.84 0.76 19.69
N PRO A 36 -12.90 0.56 20.63
CA PRO A 36 -13.01 -0.51 21.62
C PRO A 36 -14.37 -0.54 22.32
N ASP A 37 -14.95 0.63 22.59
CA ASP A 37 -16.24 0.77 23.29
C ASP A 37 -17.47 0.55 22.39
N ALA A 38 -17.31 0.64 21.06
CA ALA A 38 -18.36 0.47 20.07
C ALA A 38 -17.79 -0.15 18.77
N PRO A 39 -17.49 -1.47 18.77
CA PRO A 39 -16.97 -2.17 17.61
C PRO A 39 -18.02 -2.24 16.49
N GLN A 40 -17.59 -2.02 15.24
CA GLN A 40 -18.44 -2.03 14.05
C GLN A 40 -18.10 -3.22 13.15
N LEU A 41 -17.08 -3.10 12.31
CA LEU A 41 -16.63 -4.16 11.41
C LEU A 41 -15.32 -4.77 11.91
N SER A 42 -15.15 -6.08 11.72
CA SER A 42 -13.89 -6.76 12.03
C SER A 42 -12.74 -6.20 11.20
N GLY A 43 -11.57 -5.99 11.81
CA GLY A 43 -10.36 -5.54 11.10
C GLY A 43 -9.93 -6.50 9.98
N VAL A 44 -10.12 -7.81 10.16
CA VAL A 44 -9.85 -8.82 9.13
C VAL A 44 -10.82 -8.68 7.96
N PHE A 45 -12.10 -8.41 8.24
CA PHE A 45 -13.10 -8.17 7.20
C PHE A 45 -12.74 -6.94 6.37
N ILE A 46 -12.34 -5.84 7.02
CA ILE A 46 -11.90 -4.62 6.31
C ILE A 46 -10.62 -4.87 5.48
N ALA A 47 -9.68 -5.66 6.00
CA ALA A 47 -8.45 -6.00 5.29
C ALA A 47 -8.68 -6.89 4.05
N LEU A 48 -9.51 -7.93 4.19
CA LEU A 48 -9.85 -8.80 3.06
C LEU A 48 -10.79 -8.10 2.08
N GLY A 49 -11.75 -7.32 2.58
CA GLY A 49 -12.68 -6.54 1.78
C GLY A 49 -11.98 -5.53 0.89
N ARG A 50 -11.02 -4.75 1.42
CA ARG A 50 -10.23 -3.82 0.59
C ARG A 50 -9.40 -4.56 -0.46
N ALA A 51 -8.83 -5.71 -0.11
CA ALA A 51 -8.02 -6.51 -1.03
C ALA A 51 -8.88 -7.07 -2.18
N ALA A 52 -10.07 -7.57 -1.87
CA ALA A 52 -11.03 -8.05 -2.86
C ALA A 52 -11.52 -6.94 -3.80
N VAL A 53 -11.85 -5.76 -3.25
CA VAL A 53 -12.24 -4.59 -4.05
C VAL A 53 -11.10 -4.14 -4.95
N ALA A 54 -9.88 -4.04 -4.43
CA ALA A 54 -8.71 -3.69 -5.23
C ALA A 54 -8.45 -4.72 -6.35
N ALA A 55 -8.57 -6.01 -6.06
CA ALA A 55 -8.43 -7.07 -7.05
C ALA A 55 -9.52 -6.98 -8.14
N ALA A 56 -10.78 -6.75 -7.76
CA ALA A 56 -11.88 -6.58 -8.70
C ALA A 56 -11.67 -5.37 -9.62
N LEU A 57 -11.33 -4.20 -9.05
CA LEU A 57 -11.03 -3.00 -9.82
C LEU A 57 -9.83 -3.21 -10.75
N SER A 58 -8.80 -3.92 -10.28
CA SER A 58 -7.62 -4.25 -11.10
C SER A 58 -7.99 -5.18 -12.25
N MET A 59 -8.80 -6.21 -12.02
CA MET A 59 -9.31 -7.09 -13.09
C MET A 59 -10.13 -6.32 -14.12
N VAL A 60 -11.03 -5.44 -13.68
CA VAL A 60 -11.83 -4.58 -14.57
C VAL A 60 -10.92 -3.67 -15.39
N PHE A 61 -9.93 -3.04 -14.76
CA PHE A 61 -8.98 -2.16 -15.44
C PHE A 61 -8.12 -2.91 -16.46
N LEU A 62 -7.58 -4.08 -16.11
CA LEU A 62 -6.80 -4.93 -17.02
C LEU A 62 -7.64 -5.44 -18.19
N ALA A 63 -8.90 -5.81 -17.94
CA ALA A 63 -9.83 -6.22 -18.98
C ALA A 63 -10.18 -5.06 -19.93
N ALA A 64 -10.46 -3.87 -19.37
CA ALA A 64 -10.79 -2.67 -20.15
C ALA A 64 -9.60 -2.18 -21.00
N THR A 65 -8.37 -2.26 -20.46
CA THR A 65 -7.15 -1.90 -21.18
C THR A 65 -6.63 -3.02 -22.09
N ARG A 66 -7.23 -4.21 -22.04
CA ARG A 66 -6.77 -5.43 -22.74
C ARG A 66 -5.29 -5.70 -22.51
N ALA A 67 -4.87 -5.57 -21.26
CA ALA A 67 -3.47 -5.72 -20.89
C ALA A 67 -2.95 -7.11 -21.31
N PRO A 68 -1.74 -7.21 -21.89
CA PRO A 68 -1.15 -8.49 -22.23
C PRO A 68 -0.89 -9.31 -20.96
N TRP A 69 -0.95 -10.64 -21.09
CA TRP A 69 -0.60 -11.54 -20.00
C TRP A 69 0.86 -11.34 -19.56
N PRO A 70 1.16 -11.48 -18.24
CA PRO A 70 2.52 -11.35 -17.73
C PRO A 70 3.47 -12.33 -18.42
N ARG A 71 4.68 -11.88 -18.75
CA ARG A 71 5.70 -12.77 -19.33
C ARG A 71 6.19 -13.73 -18.25
N ARG A 72 6.73 -14.89 -18.65
CA ARG A 72 7.26 -15.91 -17.70
C ARG A 72 8.23 -15.33 -16.66
N ALA A 73 9.02 -14.33 -17.05
CA ALA A 73 9.96 -13.65 -16.16
C ALA A 73 9.28 -12.79 -15.08
N ASP A 74 8.06 -12.29 -15.32
CA ASP A 74 7.36 -11.38 -14.42
C ASP A 74 6.63 -12.14 -13.31
N TRP A 75 6.34 -13.43 -13.50
CA TRP A 75 5.59 -14.25 -12.55
C TRP A 75 6.29 -14.39 -11.21
N LEU A 76 7.63 -14.52 -11.19
CA LEU A 76 8.37 -14.66 -9.94
C LEU A 76 8.34 -13.35 -9.12
N PRO A 77 8.68 -12.17 -9.69
CA PRO A 77 8.46 -10.89 -9.02
C PRO A 77 7.01 -10.68 -8.56
N LEU A 78 6.03 -10.96 -9.41
CA LEU A 78 4.60 -10.85 -9.06
C LEU A 78 4.23 -11.73 -7.87
N ALA A 79 4.69 -12.99 -7.85
CA ALA A 79 4.44 -13.91 -6.76
C ALA A 79 5.09 -13.43 -5.45
N ILE A 80 6.34 -12.97 -5.50
CA ILE A 80 7.05 -12.46 -4.32
C ILE A 80 6.37 -11.19 -3.78
N THR A 81 6.05 -10.23 -4.66
CA THR A 81 5.39 -8.99 -4.27
C THR A 81 3.99 -9.23 -3.70
N SER A 82 3.17 -10.06 -4.36
CA SER A 82 1.83 -10.39 -3.86
C SER A 82 1.89 -11.16 -2.54
N ALA A 83 2.80 -12.13 -2.40
CA ALA A 83 3.00 -12.84 -1.14
C ALA A 83 3.40 -11.90 0.00
N GLY A 84 4.35 -11.00 -0.26
CA GLY A 84 4.83 -10.02 0.72
C GLY A 84 3.75 -9.02 1.14
N VAL A 85 3.01 -8.45 0.19
CA VAL A 85 2.04 -7.38 0.46
C VAL A 85 0.72 -7.91 1.04
N VAL A 86 0.23 -9.05 0.54
CA VAL A 86 -1.09 -9.59 0.94
C VAL A 86 -0.99 -10.42 2.22
N PHE A 87 0.08 -11.19 2.38
CA PHE A 87 0.23 -12.11 3.52
C PHE A 87 1.36 -11.70 4.45
N GLY A 88 2.56 -11.48 3.91
CA GLY A 88 3.77 -11.22 4.70
C GLY A 88 3.61 -10.02 5.64
N PHE A 89 3.30 -8.85 5.09
CA PHE A 89 3.17 -7.63 5.87
C PHE A 89 2.03 -7.72 6.91
N PRO A 90 0.77 -8.08 6.56
CA PRO A 90 -0.29 -8.19 7.57
C PRO A 90 -0.01 -9.21 8.68
N LEU A 91 0.57 -10.37 8.36
CA LEU A 91 0.90 -11.40 9.35
C LEU A 91 2.03 -10.95 10.27
N LEU A 92 3.13 -10.43 9.72
CA LEU A 92 4.26 -9.94 10.50
C LEU A 92 3.87 -8.74 11.37
N THR A 93 3.08 -7.80 10.83
CA THR A 93 2.55 -6.68 11.61
C THR A 93 1.63 -7.17 12.71
N SER A 94 0.77 -8.16 12.46
CA SER A 94 -0.09 -8.74 13.51
C SER A 94 0.71 -9.38 14.64
N VAL A 95 1.85 -10.01 14.35
CA VAL A 95 2.76 -10.55 15.37
C VAL A 95 3.48 -9.42 16.12
N ALA A 96 3.94 -8.39 15.41
CA ALA A 96 4.61 -7.23 16.01
C ALA A 96 3.70 -6.48 17.00
N MET A 97 2.42 -6.32 16.66
CA MET A 97 1.42 -5.66 17.52
C MET A 97 1.15 -6.41 18.84
N ARG A 98 1.56 -7.68 18.96
CA ARG A 98 1.50 -8.39 20.25
C ARG A 98 2.61 -7.96 21.21
N HIS A 99 3.65 -7.30 20.71
CA HIS A 99 4.87 -6.97 21.46
C HIS A 99 5.17 -5.46 21.49
N VAL A 100 4.53 -4.66 20.63
CA VAL A 100 4.80 -3.23 20.43
C VAL A 100 3.49 -2.44 20.40
N GLU A 101 3.44 -1.30 21.08
CA GLU A 101 2.30 -0.39 21.01
C GLU A 101 2.04 0.14 19.59
N ALA A 102 0.77 0.38 19.28
CA ALA A 102 0.33 0.87 17.97
C ALA A 102 0.99 2.20 17.57
N VAL A 103 1.25 3.09 18.54
CA VAL A 103 1.93 4.38 18.28
C VAL A 103 3.35 4.16 17.79
N HIS A 104 4.14 3.34 18.49
CA HIS A 104 5.52 3.02 18.09
C HIS A 104 5.59 2.33 16.72
N ALA A 105 4.70 1.37 16.49
CA ALA A 105 4.63 0.69 15.20
C ALA A 105 4.21 1.62 14.06
N SER A 106 3.35 2.61 14.30
CA SER A 106 2.93 3.59 13.29
C SER A 106 4.09 4.47 12.80
N VAL A 107 5.00 4.86 13.70
CA VAL A 107 6.20 5.64 13.35
C VAL A 107 7.13 4.82 12.46
N ILE A 108 7.36 3.55 12.81
CA ILE A 108 8.19 2.63 12.02
C ILE A 108 7.60 2.43 10.63
N VAL A 109 6.29 2.19 10.54
CA VAL A 109 5.59 2.04 9.26
C VAL A 109 5.65 3.34 8.44
N GLY A 110 5.65 4.51 9.09
CA GLY A 110 5.86 5.81 8.44
C GLY A 110 7.21 5.96 7.74
N VAL A 111 8.24 5.20 8.14
CA VAL A 111 9.56 5.17 7.49
C VAL A 111 9.58 4.23 6.28
N LEU A 112 8.62 3.32 6.15
CA LEU A 112 8.57 2.33 5.07
C LEU A 112 8.64 2.93 3.66
N PRO A 113 7.93 4.05 3.33
CA PRO A 113 8.06 4.69 2.02
C PRO A 113 9.49 5.18 1.73
N LEU A 114 10.21 5.65 2.75
CA LEU A 114 11.62 6.06 2.62
C LEU A 114 12.51 4.84 2.32
N ALA A 115 12.28 3.72 3.00
CA ALA A 115 12.98 2.48 2.71
C ALA A 115 12.70 1.96 1.29
N THR A 116 11.44 2.01 0.83
CA THR A 116 11.07 1.66 -0.55
C THR A 116 11.77 2.57 -1.56
N ALA A 117 11.83 3.88 -1.30
CA ALA A 117 12.54 4.83 -2.16
C ALA A 117 14.06 4.52 -2.21
N ALA A 118 14.69 4.23 -1.07
CA ALA A 118 16.11 3.89 -0.99
C ALA A 118 16.44 2.60 -1.76
N VAL A 119 15.64 1.55 -1.57
CA VAL A 119 15.80 0.28 -2.30
C VAL A 119 15.57 0.49 -3.80
N GLY A 120 14.56 1.28 -4.18
CA GLY A 120 14.28 1.62 -5.58
C GLY A 120 15.45 2.36 -6.22
N ALA A 121 16.01 3.37 -5.54
CA ALA A 121 17.19 4.10 -6.01
C ALA A 121 18.41 3.17 -6.18
N TRP A 122 18.65 2.30 -5.20
CA TRP A 122 19.75 1.34 -5.24
C TRP A 122 19.62 0.33 -6.39
N LEU A 123 18.43 -0.26 -6.56
CA LEU A 123 18.17 -1.27 -7.58
C LEU A 123 18.25 -0.69 -9.01
N HIS A 124 17.80 0.56 -9.19
CA HIS A 124 17.81 1.23 -10.48
C HIS A 124 19.08 2.07 -10.74
N ARG A 125 20.06 2.05 -9.83
CA ARG A 125 21.32 2.83 -9.87
C ARG A 125 21.12 4.23 -10.46
N GLN A 126 20.18 4.98 -9.87
CA GLN A 126 20.19 6.44 -9.94
C GLN A 126 21.03 6.97 -8.78
#